data_AF-A0A482WU50-F1
#
_entry.id   AF-A0A482WU50-F1
#
_cell.length_a   1.000
_cell.length_b   1.000
_cell.length_c   1.000
_cell.angle_alpha   90.00
_cell.angle_beta   90.00
_cell.angle_gamma   90.00
#
_symmetry.space_group_name_H-M   'P 1'
#
loop_
_entity.id
_entity.type
_entity.pdbx_description
1 polymer ?
#
loop_
_entity_poly.entity_id
_entity_poly.type
_entity_poly.pdbx_seq_one_letter_code
_entity_poly.pdbx_strand_id
1 'polypeptide(L)'
;MLDNNLEIADQLKGEKGKIYAVKADITKEEEVIEAFKWIKENLGGVDILINNAGITIKTMITGYISGLRLTPRLGNMVYSSTKFAAKAITEGLRLELAAANSKIRVTNLCPGLVQTEIFTSGGWGEMFEDQVGKPALQPKDIADAVVFALSVPPGVQIADVTVRPTGEGP
;
A
#
# COMPACT_ATOMS: atom_id res chain seq x y z
N MET A 1 7.57 -13.65 -1.42
CA MET A 1 6.43 -12.71 -1.48
C MET A 1 5.27 -13.25 -2.30
N LEU A 2 5.43 -13.54 -3.62
CA LEU A 2 4.31 -14.06 -4.42
C LEU A 2 3.78 -15.41 -3.90
N ASP A 3 4.66 -16.28 -3.43
CA ASP A 3 4.27 -17.61 -2.95
C ASP A 3 3.57 -17.54 -1.57
N ASN A 4 3.94 -16.57 -0.70
CA ASN A 4 3.23 -16.31 0.57
C ASN A 4 1.76 -15.96 0.35
N ASN A 5 1.40 -15.26 -0.74
CA ASN A 5 0.00 -14.91 -1.01
C ASN A 5 -0.85 -16.14 -1.35
N LEU A 6 -0.26 -17.14 -2.01
CA LEU A 6 -0.93 -18.41 -2.28
C LEU A 6 -1.15 -19.19 -0.98
N GLU A 7 -0.13 -19.21 -0.10
CA GLU A 7 -0.22 -19.85 1.22
C GLU A 7 -1.25 -19.17 2.13
N ILE A 8 -1.30 -17.84 2.16
CA ILE A 8 -2.31 -17.10 2.94
C ILE A 8 -3.72 -17.40 2.40
N ALA A 9 -3.90 -17.45 1.08
CA ALA A 9 -5.20 -17.81 0.51
C ALA A 9 -5.63 -19.23 0.92
N ASP A 10 -4.68 -20.16 1.02
CA ASP A 10 -4.92 -21.51 1.52
C ASP A 10 -5.30 -21.53 3.00
N GLN A 11 -4.65 -20.71 3.84
CA GLN A 11 -4.97 -20.58 5.27
C GLN A 11 -6.36 -20.00 5.52
N LEU A 12 -6.87 -19.19 4.60
CA LEU A 12 -8.18 -18.56 4.69
C LEU A 12 -9.30 -19.40 4.07
N LYS A 13 -9.01 -20.65 3.67
CA LYS A 13 -10.04 -21.61 3.21
C LYS A 13 -11.04 -21.89 4.34
N GLY A 14 -12.29 -21.48 4.14
CA GLY A 14 -13.39 -21.69 5.09
C GLY A 14 -13.81 -20.43 5.84
N GLU A 15 -13.06 -19.33 5.70
CA GLU A 15 -13.49 -18.03 6.19
C GLU A 15 -14.69 -17.47 5.40
N LYS A 16 -15.37 -16.48 5.98
CA LYS A 16 -16.52 -15.84 5.33
C LYS A 16 -16.09 -15.15 4.03
N GLY A 17 -16.62 -15.64 2.91
CA GLY A 17 -16.36 -15.10 1.58
C GLY A 17 -15.68 -16.12 0.68
N LYS A 18 -15.18 -15.67 -0.47
CA LYS A 18 -14.36 -16.49 -1.37
C LYS A 18 -13.08 -15.74 -1.68
N ILE A 19 -11.96 -16.43 -1.59
CA ILE A 19 -10.64 -15.88 -1.92
C ILE A 19 -10.13 -16.62 -3.14
N TYR A 20 -9.72 -15.84 -4.14
CA TYR A 20 -9.13 -16.32 -5.37
C TYR A 20 -7.72 -15.77 -5.45
N ALA A 21 -6.73 -16.65 -5.41
CA ALA A 21 -5.34 -16.25 -5.53
C ALA A 21 -4.91 -16.34 -6.99
N VAL A 22 -4.46 -15.22 -7.55
CA VAL A 22 -3.92 -15.12 -8.90
C VAL A 22 -2.50 -14.60 -8.79
N LYS A 23 -1.53 -15.37 -9.29
CA LYS A 23 -0.13 -14.96 -9.30
C LYS A 23 0.09 -13.98 -10.45
N ALA A 24 0.56 -12.78 -10.12
CA ALA A 24 0.93 -11.77 -11.10
C ALA A 24 2.07 -10.91 -10.55
N ASP A 25 3.12 -10.72 -11.35
CA ASP A 25 4.16 -9.73 -11.14
C ASP A 25 3.73 -8.39 -11.72
N ILE A 26 3.36 -7.45 -10.85
CA ILE A 26 2.87 -6.11 -11.25
C ILE A 26 3.93 -5.26 -11.97
N THR A 27 5.19 -5.70 -12.03
CA THR A 27 6.23 -5.03 -12.82
C THR A 27 6.18 -5.41 -14.30
N LYS A 28 5.39 -6.43 -14.66
CA LYS A 28 5.20 -6.90 -16.03
C LYS A 28 3.78 -6.61 -16.47
N GLU A 29 3.64 -5.74 -17.47
CA GLU A 29 2.34 -5.25 -17.94
C GLU A 29 1.44 -6.40 -18.42
N GLU A 30 2.01 -7.40 -19.09
CA GLU A 30 1.26 -8.53 -19.62
C GLU A 30 0.62 -9.36 -18.50
N GLU A 31 1.33 -9.57 -17.38
CA GLU A 31 0.79 -10.31 -16.23
C GLU A 31 -0.33 -9.52 -15.52
N VAL A 32 -0.24 -8.19 -15.49
CA VAL A 32 -1.32 -7.32 -14.99
C VAL A 32 -2.56 -7.43 -15.87
N ILE A 33 -2.39 -7.35 -17.19
CA ILE A 33 -3.49 -7.45 -18.16
C ILE A 33 -4.20 -8.81 -18.03
N GLU A 34 -3.44 -9.90 -17.98
CA GLU A 34 -4.01 -11.24 -17.84
C GLU A 34 -4.72 -11.41 -16.49
N ALA A 35 -4.22 -10.82 -15.39
CA ALA A 35 -4.92 -10.84 -14.11
C ALA A 35 -6.29 -10.12 -14.17
N PHE A 36 -6.36 -8.93 -14.78
CA PHE A 36 -7.63 -8.20 -14.93
C PHE A 36 -8.60 -8.90 -15.89
N LYS A 37 -8.08 -9.53 -16.95
CA LYS A 37 -8.88 -10.35 -17.86
C LYS A 37 -9.49 -11.54 -17.11
N TRP A 38 -8.68 -12.25 -16.33
CA TRP A 38 -9.16 -13.34 -15.48
C TRP A 38 -10.25 -12.87 -14.51
N ILE A 39 -10.07 -11.72 -13.85
CA ILE A 39 -11.08 -11.14 -12.94
C ILE A 39 -12.40 -10.89 -13.69
N LYS A 40 -12.34 -10.29 -14.87
CA LYS A 40 -13.54 -9.99 -15.66
C LYS A 40 -14.28 -11.26 -16.08
N GLU A 41 -13.54 -12.28 -16.51
CA GLU A 41 -14.09 -13.55 -16.98
C GLU A 41 -14.70 -14.39 -15.83
N ASN A 42 -14.13 -14.33 -14.63
CA ASN A 42 -14.51 -15.21 -13.51
C ASN A 42 -15.37 -14.52 -12.45
N LEU A 43 -15.21 -13.20 -12.26
CA LEU A 43 -15.84 -12.43 -11.18
C LEU A 43 -16.71 -11.27 -11.67
N GLY A 44 -16.72 -10.99 -12.99
CA GLY A 44 -17.56 -9.97 -13.62
C GLY A 44 -17.01 -8.54 -13.57
N GLY A 45 -15.99 -8.27 -12.76
CA GLY A 45 -15.36 -6.95 -12.67
C GLY A 45 -14.66 -6.69 -11.33
N VAL A 46 -14.28 -5.43 -11.11
CA VAL A 46 -13.64 -4.96 -9.87
C VAL A 46 -14.47 -3.84 -9.27
N ASP A 47 -14.95 -4.03 -8.04
CA ASP A 47 -15.61 -2.97 -7.26
C ASP A 47 -14.61 -2.15 -6.43
N ILE A 48 -13.56 -2.81 -5.92
CA ILE A 48 -12.54 -2.22 -5.06
C ILE A 48 -11.17 -2.72 -5.53
N LEU A 49 -10.26 -1.79 -5.83
CA LEU A 49 -8.86 -2.06 -6.14
C LEU A 49 -7.97 -1.50 -5.02
N ILE A 50 -7.14 -2.36 -4.42
CA ILE A 50 -6.17 -1.95 -3.39
C ILE A 50 -4.75 -2.11 -3.96
N ASN A 51 -4.16 -0.99 -4.37
CA ASN A 51 -2.77 -0.95 -4.87
C ASN A 51 -1.76 -0.96 -3.71
N ASN A 52 -1.66 -2.09 -3.02
CA ASN A 52 -0.77 -2.27 -1.86
C ASN A 52 0.64 -2.75 -2.23
N ALA A 53 0.80 -3.42 -3.38
CA ALA A 53 2.08 -4.00 -3.78
C ALA A 53 3.19 -2.94 -3.81
N GLY A 54 4.31 -3.22 -3.12
CA GLY A 54 5.43 -2.30 -3.03
C GLY A 54 6.60 -2.90 -2.28
N ILE A 55 7.79 -2.42 -2.60
CA ILE A 55 9.04 -2.82 -1.98
C ILE A 55 9.80 -1.58 -1.53
N THR A 56 10.69 -1.76 -0.57
CA THR A 56 11.78 -0.82 -0.33
C THR A 56 13.05 -1.45 -0.86
N ILE A 57 13.93 -0.64 -1.44
CA ILE A 57 15.23 -1.10 -1.95
C ILE A 57 16.30 -0.31 -1.22
N LYS A 58 17.31 -1.00 -0.68
CA LYS A 58 18.46 -0.35 -0.09
C LYS A 58 19.20 0.47 -1.14
N THR A 59 19.24 1.79 -0.94
CA THR A 59 19.99 2.72 -1.79
C THR A 59 21.03 3.46 -0.97
N MET A 60 22.17 3.79 -1.59
CA MET A 60 23.27 4.52 -0.92
C MET A 60 23.07 6.05 -0.98
N ILE A 61 21.98 6.51 -1.62
CA ILE A 61 21.68 7.93 -1.75
C ILE A 61 21.15 8.45 -0.41
N THR A 62 21.96 9.27 0.24
CA THR A 62 21.50 10.16 1.32
C THR A 62 21.11 11.48 0.69
N GLY A 63 20.00 12.06 1.14
CA GLY A 63 19.69 13.42 0.74
C GLY A 63 18.69 14.07 1.69
N TYR A 64 18.76 15.39 1.73
CA TYR A 64 17.97 16.25 2.59
C TYR A 64 17.04 17.07 1.69
N ILE A 65 15.72 16.86 1.79
CA ILE A 65 14.76 17.75 1.14
C ILE A 65 14.35 18.78 2.18
N SER A 66 14.89 19.99 2.08
CA SER A 66 14.48 21.11 2.92
C SER A 66 13.01 21.47 2.65
N GLY A 67 12.15 21.37 3.65
CA GLY A 67 10.76 21.85 3.60
C GLY A 67 9.67 20.81 3.84
N LEU A 68 10.00 19.51 3.74
CA LEU A 68 9.10 18.42 4.06
C LEU A 68 9.81 17.49 5.04
N ARG A 69 9.26 17.33 6.25
CA ARG A 69 9.88 16.54 7.33
C ARG A 69 10.10 15.09 6.90
N LEU A 70 11.27 14.82 6.33
CA LEU A 70 11.82 13.49 6.13
C LEU A 70 12.90 13.29 7.18
N THR A 71 12.84 12.18 7.92
CA THR A 71 13.91 11.80 8.83
C THR A 71 15.16 11.50 7.99
N PRO A 72 16.32 12.12 8.26
CA PRO A 72 17.56 11.82 7.55
C PRO A 72 18.04 10.41 7.95
N ARG A 73 17.58 9.40 7.21
CA ARG A 73 18.01 8.00 7.33
C ARG A 73 18.52 7.56 5.96
N LEU A 74 19.70 6.91 5.95
CA LEU A 74 20.30 6.34 4.74
C LEU A 74 19.25 5.53 3.97
N GLY A 75 19.21 5.68 2.64
CA GLY A 75 18.39 4.89 1.72
C GLY A 75 16.88 5.14 1.70
N ASN A 76 16.35 6.05 2.54
CA ASN A 76 14.93 6.40 2.53
C ASN A 76 14.53 7.37 1.41
N MET A 77 15.47 8.06 0.77
CA MET A 77 15.15 9.11 -0.19
C MET A 77 14.43 8.57 -1.43
N VAL A 78 14.94 7.51 -2.06
CA VAL A 78 14.32 6.93 -3.26
C VAL A 78 12.91 6.42 -2.94
N TYR A 79 12.76 5.70 -1.83
CA TYR A 79 11.44 5.25 -1.36
C TYR A 79 10.50 6.42 -1.10
N SER A 80 10.98 7.47 -0.42
CA SER A 80 10.17 8.67 -0.15
C SER A 80 9.73 9.31 -1.47
N SER A 81 10.65 9.52 -2.42
CA SER A 81 10.34 10.08 -3.74
C SER A 81 9.27 9.28 -4.49
N THR A 82 9.34 7.95 -4.48
CA THR A 82 8.29 7.13 -5.13
C THR A 82 6.94 7.24 -4.43
N LYS A 83 6.91 7.33 -3.09
CA LYS A 83 5.65 7.52 -2.34
C LYS A 83 5.07 8.93 -2.50
N PHE A 84 5.92 9.94 -2.66
CA PHE A 84 5.49 11.29 -3.06
C PHE A 84 4.90 11.30 -4.47
N ALA A 85 5.56 10.64 -5.42
CA ALA A 85 5.04 10.50 -6.77
C ALA A 85 3.70 9.76 -6.77
N ALA A 86 3.58 8.66 -6.03
CA ALA A 86 2.32 7.93 -5.88
C ALA A 86 1.20 8.83 -5.34
N LYS A 87 1.46 9.59 -4.27
CA LYS A 87 0.48 10.53 -3.71
C LYS A 87 0.05 11.59 -4.75
N ALA A 88 1.00 12.17 -5.49
CA ALA A 88 0.70 13.16 -6.51
C ALA A 88 -0.15 12.58 -7.66
N ILE A 89 0.19 11.38 -8.14
CA ILE A 89 -0.58 10.67 -9.17
C ILE A 89 -1.99 10.34 -8.66
N THR A 90 -2.11 9.84 -7.43
CA THR A 90 -3.40 9.53 -6.81
C THR A 90 -4.31 10.75 -6.72
N GLU A 91 -3.76 11.91 -6.32
CA GLU A 91 -4.52 13.16 -6.26
C GLU A 91 -4.91 13.67 -7.64
N GLY A 92 -4.00 13.58 -8.63
CA GLY A 92 -4.30 13.92 -10.03
C GLY A 92 -5.47 13.08 -10.57
N LEU A 93 -5.41 11.75 -10.42
CA LEU A 93 -6.48 10.85 -10.85
C LEU A 93 -7.81 11.16 -10.16
N ARG A 94 -7.79 11.47 -8.86
CA ARG A 94 -8.99 11.85 -8.11
C ARG A 94 -9.65 13.10 -8.70
N LEU A 95 -8.86 14.09 -9.07
CA LEU A 95 -9.34 15.34 -9.68
C LEU A 95 -9.88 15.10 -11.09
N GLU A 96 -9.20 14.29 -11.91
CA GLU A 96 -9.66 13.92 -13.26
C GLU A 96 -11.01 13.18 -13.21
N LEU A 97 -11.16 12.21 -12.31
CA LEU A 97 -12.42 11.48 -12.12
C LEU A 97 -13.54 12.39 -11.65
N ALA A 98 -13.26 13.35 -10.76
CA ALA A 98 -14.23 14.34 -10.34
C ALA A 98 -14.65 15.26 -11.50
N ALA A 99 -13.70 15.72 -12.32
CA ALA A 99 -13.98 16.52 -13.50
C ALA A 99 -14.81 15.76 -14.55
N ALA A 100 -14.62 14.45 -14.66
CA ALA A 100 -15.43 13.56 -15.50
C ALA A 100 -16.79 13.18 -14.88
N ASN A 101 -17.15 13.74 -13.72
CA ASN A 101 -18.37 13.41 -12.96
C ASN A 101 -18.51 11.90 -12.66
N SER A 102 -17.36 11.21 -12.53
CA SER A 102 -17.30 9.79 -12.19
C SER A 102 -17.75 9.56 -10.74
N LYS A 103 -18.26 8.36 -10.48
CA LYS A 103 -18.58 7.89 -9.12
C LYS A 103 -17.47 7.08 -8.48
N ILE A 104 -16.36 6.86 -9.20
CA ILE A 104 -15.17 6.19 -8.67
C ILE A 104 -14.54 7.07 -7.61
N ARG A 105 -14.27 6.47 -6.45
CA ARG A 105 -13.58 7.11 -5.34
C ARG A 105 -12.12 6.70 -5.30
N VAL A 106 -11.26 7.63 -4.95
CA VAL A 106 -9.82 7.40 -4.84
C VAL A 106 -9.34 7.83 -3.46
N THR A 107 -8.66 6.92 -2.77
CA THR A 107 -8.13 7.12 -1.42
C THR A 107 -6.64 6.82 -1.39
N ASN A 108 -5.87 7.77 -0.87
CA ASN A 108 -4.47 7.60 -0.53
C ASN A 108 -4.35 7.20 0.95
N LEU A 109 -3.78 6.04 1.23
CA LEU A 109 -3.54 5.56 2.60
C LEU A 109 -2.04 5.59 2.89
N CYS A 110 -1.65 6.35 3.91
CA CYS A 110 -0.26 6.67 4.27
C CYS A 110 0.07 6.14 5.69
N PRO A 111 0.60 4.91 5.81
CA PRO A 111 1.09 4.39 7.08
C PRO A 111 2.41 5.04 7.51
N GLY A 112 2.59 5.16 8.83
CA GLY A 112 3.90 5.27 9.48
C GLY A 112 4.59 3.91 9.53
N LEU A 113 5.44 3.69 10.53
CA LEU A 113 6.10 2.40 10.71
C LEU A 113 5.07 1.28 10.95
N VAL A 114 5.10 0.23 10.12
CA VAL A 114 4.26 -0.97 10.26
C VAL A 114 5.15 -2.20 10.36
N GLN A 115 4.86 -3.08 11.32
CA GLN A 115 5.57 -4.33 11.52
C GLN A 115 5.21 -5.33 10.41
N THR A 116 6.04 -5.38 9.37
CA THR A 116 5.87 -6.24 8.19
C THR A 116 7.23 -6.77 7.70
N GLU A 117 7.20 -7.67 6.73
CA GLU A 117 8.38 -8.22 6.03
C GLU A 117 9.06 -7.23 5.07
N ILE A 118 8.59 -5.98 4.98
CA ILE A 118 9.12 -5.00 4.00
C ILE A 118 10.61 -4.72 4.19
N PHE A 119 11.09 -4.74 5.44
CA PHE A 119 12.49 -4.48 5.76
C PHE A 119 13.41 -5.67 5.46
N THR A 120 12.98 -6.89 5.83
CA THR A 120 13.75 -8.10 5.53
C THR A 120 13.87 -8.32 4.03
N SER A 121 12.76 -8.15 3.31
CA SER A 121 12.72 -8.32 1.85
C SER A 121 13.46 -7.23 1.08
N GLY A 122 13.59 -6.03 1.65
CA GLY A 122 14.25 -4.89 1.01
C GLY A 122 15.77 -4.82 1.19
N GLY A 123 16.39 -5.87 1.78
CA GLY A 123 17.82 -5.88 2.10
C GLY A 123 18.19 -5.04 3.33
N TRP A 124 17.21 -4.76 4.20
CA TRP A 124 17.36 -4.00 5.44
C TRP A 124 17.28 -4.89 6.69
N GLY A 125 17.65 -6.17 6.58
CA GLY A 125 17.55 -7.14 7.69
C GLY A 125 18.23 -6.67 8.99
N GLU A 126 19.39 -6.03 8.89
CA GLU A 126 20.12 -5.45 10.05
C GLU A 126 19.43 -4.21 10.64
N MET A 127 18.60 -3.51 9.87
CA MET A 127 17.84 -2.35 10.35
C MET A 127 16.66 -2.75 11.25
N PHE A 128 16.28 -4.03 11.27
CA PHE A 128 15.24 -4.56 12.16
C PHE A 128 15.67 -4.48 13.64
N GLU A 129 16.95 -4.69 13.92
CA GLU A 129 17.54 -4.54 15.27
C GLU A 129 17.38 -3.11 15.79
N ASP A 130 17.52 -2.14 14.89
CA ASP A 130 17.36 -0.70 15.15
C ASP A 130 15.90 -0.26 15.37
N GLN A 131 14.92 -1.13 15.09
CA GLN A 131 13.49 -0.88 15.29
C GLN A 131 12.93 -1.60 16.52
N VAL A 132 13.71 -2.48 17.15
CA VAL A 132 13.29 -3.19 18.38
C VAL A 132 12.95 -2.17 19.46
N GLY A 133 11.71 -2.19 19.94
CA GLY A 133 11.23 -1.30 21.00
C GLY A 133 10.68 0.06 20.54
N LYS A 134 10.65 0.36 19.23
CA LYS A 134 9.97 1.56 18.72
C LYS A 134 8.47 1.33 18.55
N PRO A 135 7.62 2.34 18.78
CA PRO A 135 6.21 2.26 18.44
C PRO A 135 6.02 1.95 16.96
N ALA A 136 5.30 0.86 16.66
CA ALA A 136 5.00 0.40 15.31
C ALA A 136 3.53 -0.05 15.24
N LEU A 137 2.90 0.18 14.09
CA LEU A 137 1.57 -0.35 13.77
C LEU A 137 1.66 -1.83 13.42
N GLN A 138 0.56 -2.55 13.63
CA GLN A 138 0.36 -3.89 13.11
C GLN A 138 -0.33 -3.85 11.74
N PRO A 139 -0.17 -4.88 10.88
CA PRO A 139 -0.88 -4.96 9.61
C PRO A 139 -2.40 -4.80 9.75
N LYS A 140 -2.95 -5.30 10.87
CA LYS A 140 -4.37 -5.16 11.21
C LYS A 140 -4.81 -3.70 11.35
N ASP A 141 -3.98 -2.83 11.91
CA ASP A 141 -4.32 -1.41 12.08
C ASP A 141 -4.51 -0.73 10.71
N ILE A 142 -3.73 -1.15 9.71
CA ILE A 142 -3.86 -0.68 8.33
C ILE A 142 -5.09 -1.26 7.64
N ALA A 143 -5.37 -2.56 7.85
CA ALA A 143 -6.58 -3.19 7.35
C ALA A 143 -7.84 -2.52 7.90
N ASP A 144 -7.89 -2.22 9.20
CA ASP A 144 -9.00 -1.51 9.84
C ASP A 144 -9.17 -0.10 9.26
N ALA A 145 -8.07 0.61 8.96
CA ALA A 145 -8.11 1.91 8.30
C ALA A 145 -8.66 1.84 6.86
N VAL A 146 -8.36 0.76 6.12
CA VAL A 146 -8.96 0.50 4.80
C VAL A 146 -10.47 0.28 4.95
N VAL A 147 -10.90 -0.56 5.90
CA VAL A 147 -12.34 -0.80 6.15
C VAL A 147 -13.05 0.50 6.53
N PHE A 148 -12.44 1.33 7.38
CA PHE A 148 -12.94 2.65 7.72
C PHE A 148 -13.16 3.51 6.46
N ALA A 149 -12.16 3.62 5.59
CA ALA A 149 -12.26 4.42 4.36
C ALA A 149 -13.37 3.93 3.41
N LEU A 150 -13.58 2.61 3.37
CA LEU A 150 -14.60 1.98 2.53
C LEU A 150 -16.01 2.08 3.13
N SER A 151 -16.14 2.16 4.45
CA SER A 151 -17.41 2.11 5.18
C SER A 151 -18.30 3.35 5.03
N VAL A 152 -17.77 4.44 4.48
CA VAL A 152 -18.53 5.69 4.29
C VAL A 152 -19.56 5.56 3.16
N PRO A 153 -20.66 6.34 3.19
CA PRO A 153 -21.67 6.32 2.14
C PRO A 153 -21.11 6.60 0.73
N PRO A 154 -21.78 6.16 -0.36
CA PRO A 154 -21.28 6.33 -1.73
C PRO A 154 -21.01 7.78 -2.16
N GLY A 155 -21.69 8.76 -1.54
CA GLY A 155 -21.47 10.19 -1.80
C GLY A 155 -20.30 10.81 -1.03
N VAL A 156 -19.62 10.04 -0.18
CA VAL A 156 -18.52 10.51 0.68
C VAL A 156 -17.19 9.93 0.18
N GLN A 157 -16.22 10.82 -0.02
CA GLN A 157 -14.85 10.47 -0.38
C GLN A 157 -13.88 10.82 0.75
N ILE A 158 -13.22 9.79 1.28
CA ILE A 158 -12.04 9.97 2.12
C ILE A 158 -10.83 9.97 1.18
N ALA A 159 -10.25 11.14 0.93
CA ALA A 159 -9.16 11.30 -0.04
C ALA A 159 -7.80 10.87 0.53
N ASP A 160 -7.51 11.19 1.80
CA ASP A 160 -6.27 10.85 2.48
C ASP A 160 -6.55 10.25 3.86
N VAL A 161 -5.84 9.17 4.21
CA VAL A 161 -5.78 8.61 5.56
C VAL A 161 -4.31 8.47 5.95
N THR A 162 -3.89 9.16 7.01
CA THR A 162 -2.56 8.99 7.58
C THR A 162 -2.68 8.27 8.92
N VAL A 163 -2.00 7.14 9.07
CA VAL A 163 -2.04 6.32 10.30
C VAL A 163 -0.63 6.25 10.86
N ARG A 164 -0.43 6.63 12.12
CA ARG A 164 0.89 6.62 12.78
C ARG A 164 0.85 5.90 14.11
N PRO A 165 1.95 5.23 14.52
CA PRO A 165 2.09 4.75 15.87
C PRO A 165 2.01 5.91 16.88
N THR A 166 1.29 5.72 17.98
CA THR A 166 1.33 6.69 19.08
C THR A 166 2.71 6.64 19.73
N GLY A 167 3.33 7.81 19.96
CA GLY A 167 4.70 7.90 20.48
C GLY A 167 5.79 7.81 19.41
N GLU A 168 5.43 7.76 18.12
CA GLU A 168 6.38 8.04 17.03
C GLU A 168 6.92 9.47 17.21
N GLY A 169 8.24 9.62 17.33
CA GLY A 169 8.89 10.93 17.41
C GLY A 169 8.74 11.75 16.11
N PRO A 170 9.08 13.05 16.15
CA PRO A 170 9.01 13.92 14.97
C PRO A 170 9.95 13.51 13.82
#